data_AF-L8XXH1-F1
#
_entry.id   AF-L8XXH1-F1
#
_cell.length_a   1.000
_cell.length_b   1.000
_cell.length_c   1.000
_cell.angle_alpha   90.00
_cell.angle_beta   90.00
_cell.angle_gamma   90.00
#
_symmetry.space_group_name_H-M   'P 1'
#
loop_
_entity.id
_entity.type
_entity.pdbx_description
1 polymer ?
#
loop_
_entity_poly.entity_id
_entity_poly.type
_entity_poly.pdbx_seq_one_letter_code
_entity_poly.pdbx_strand_id
1 'polypeptide(L)'
;MSTIKEAYLKEIETRGYNIDPIQLRVAEEYDRLKVKIENDAPIVDQRKLSFFQKLTKKVPDQAKQYADPRGIYIYGRVGRGKTFLMDLFYHNINVPKIRNHYYHFMQDVHNELRSFQGESDPLKLVAKRYAEKCKVLCIDEFHVIDITDAMILYRLLESLLDEGIFFITTSNREPDELYKNGLQRDKFLPAIEIIKKRLVSVPLDSDKDYRMRHLESADVWFTGSVDAQIAHFEQAFDELAGHSQGPITRDVNGHAFEMLKVGNDATWFTFKEACAKPRASQDFIQLAADYNTVFLSGVPILNRDRQNEARRFVIMIDEFYDQGVKIIIGAETNLAELYETKGTNALDFEFDRTVSRLIEMQSETYLHQPKRQA
;
A
#
# COMPACT_ATOMS: atom_id res chain seq x y z
N MET A 1 30.04 5.79 -11.01
CA MET A 1 28.92 4.88 -11.25
C MET A 1 27.65 5.68 -11.07
N SER A 2 26.69 5.59 -11.98
CA SER A 2 25.40 6.26 -11.79
C SER A 2 24.68 5.69 -10.57
N THR A 3 23.97 6.55 -9.86
CA THR A 3 23.09 6.13 -8.76
C THR A 3 21.86 5.41 -9.30
N ILE A 4 21.21 4.60 -8.48
CA ILE A 4 19.95 3.93 -8.81
C ILE A 4 18.85 4.99 -9.01
N LYS A 5 18.89 6.08 -8.24
CA LYS A 5 18.07 7.27 -8.47
C LYS A 5 18.27 7.87 -9.87
N GLU A 6 19.51 8.08 -10.31
CA GLU A 6 19.80 8.57 -11.67
C GLU A 6 19.31 7.61 -12.74
N ALA A 7 19.50 6.29 -12.53
CA ALA A 7 19.00 5.27 -13.43
C ALA A 7 17.46 5.28 -13.54
N TYR A 8 16.77 5.44 -12.40
CA TYR A 8 15.32 5.62 -12.35
C TYR A 8 14.88 6.86 -13.15
N LEU A 9 15.46 8.03 -12.86
CA LEU A 9 15.09 9.28 -13.53
C LEU A 9 15.27 9.21 -15.04
N LYS A 10 16.40 8.63 -15.49
CA LYS A 10 16.68 8.42 -16.91
C LYS A 10 15.65 7.50 -17.57
N GLU A 11 15.27 6.42 -16.90
CA GLU A 11 14.34 5.43 -17.43
C GLU A 11 12.90 5.98 -17.50
N ILE A 12 12.50 6.77 -16.50
CA ILE A 12 11.22 7.51 -16.51
C ILE A 12 11.18 8.53 -17.66
N GLU A 13 12.25 9.31 -17.84
CA GLU A 13 12.38 10.26 -18.95
C GLU A 13 12.31 9.54 -20.31
N THR A 14 13.07 8.44 -20.46
CA THR A 14 13.13 7.66 -21.72
C THR A 14 11.77 7.07 -22.09
N ARG A 15 10.97 6.67 -21.10
CA ARG A 15 9.62 6.11 -21.31
C ARG A 15 8.52 7.17 -21.40
N GLY A 16 8.85 8.45 -21.20
CA GLY A 16 7.88 9.54 -21.19
C GLY A 16 6.88 9.47 -20.03
N TYR A 17 7.29 8.88 -18.89
CA TYR A 17 6.44 8.78 -17.70
C TYR A 17 6.65 9.99 -16.78
N ASN A 18 5.66 10.25 -15.93
CA ASN A 18 5.81 11.21 -14.84
C ASN A 18 6.60 10.58 -13.69
N ILE A 19 7.38 11.40 -12.99
CA ILE A 19 8.10 10.98 -11.78
C ILE A 19 7.09 10.63 -10.69
N ASP A 20 7.18 9.40 -10.17
CA ASP A 20 6.43 8.97 -9.00
C ASP A 20 7.32 9.20 -7.75
N PRO A 21 6.92 10.09 -6.81
CA PRO A 21 7.71 10.40 -5.62
C PRO A 21 8.02 9.18 -4.75
N ILE A 22 7.15 8.16 -4.75
CA ILE A 22 7.31 6.96 -3.92
C ILE A 22 8.32 6.02 -4.57
N GLN A 23 8.21 5.81 -5.88
CA GLN A 23 9.21 5.04 -6.61
C GLN A 23 10.59 5.72 -6.54
N LEU A 24 10.64 7.05 -6.60
CA LEU A 24 11.86 7.82 -6.40
C LEU A 24 12.47 7.59 -5.01
N ARG A 25 11.64 7.58 -3.95
CA ARG A 25 12.07 7.26 -2.59
C ARG A 25 12.65 5.85 -2.48
N VAL A 26 12.05 4.87 -3.18
CA VAL A 26 12.58 3.50 -3.21
C VAL A 26 13.95 3.46 -3.88
N ALA A 27 14.12 4.20 -4.99
CA ALA A 27 15.42 4.34 -5.65
C ALA A 27 16.49 4.96 -4.73
N GLU A 28 16.11 5.94 -3.89
CA GLU A 28 17.01 6.54 -2.88
C GLU A 28 17.37 5.55 -1.76
N GLU A 29 16.42 4.77 -1.26
CA GLU A 29 16.72 3.71 -0.28
C GLU A 29 17.61 2.62 -0.88
N TYR A 30 17.42 2.30 -2.16
CA TYR A 30 18.30 1.40 -2.88
C TYR A 30 19.73 1.93 -3.01
N ASP A 31 19.92 3.24 -3.23
CA ASP A 31 21.26 3.83 -3.23
C ASP A 31 21.95 3.71 -1.86
N ARG A 32 21.21 3.98 -0.77
CA ARG A 32 21.73 3.79 0.59
C ARG A 32 22.10 2.33 0.85
N LEU A 33 21.23 1.40 0.47
CA LEU A 33 21.48 -0.02 0.65
C LEU A 33 22.66 -0.49 -0.23
N LYS A 34 22.80 0.00 -1.46
CA LYS A 34 23.93 -0.31 -2.34
C LYS A 34 25.25 0.10 -1.70
N VAL A 35 25.36 1.33 -1.18
CA VAL A 35 26.55 1.79 -0.46
C VAL A 35 26.86 0.89 0.74
N LYS A 36 25.82 0.50 1.51
CA LYS A 36 25.99 -0.46 2.61
C LYS A 36 26.50 -1.80 2.10
N ILE A 37 25.90 -2.39 1.06
CA ILE A 37 26.29 -3.68 0.49
C ILE A 37 27.75 -3.67 0.03
N GLU A 38 28.20 -2.60 -0.63
CA GLU A 38 29.56 -2.49 -1.14
C GLU A 38 30.60 -2.41 0.00
N ASN A 39 30.25 -1.78 1.11
CA ASN A 39 31.15 -1.57 2.26
C ASN A 39 30.91 -2.55 3.42
N ASP A 40 29.99 -3.49 3.27
CA ASP A 40 29.58 -4.40 4.35
C ASP A 40 30.66 -5.44 4.67
N ALA A 41 30.93 -5.60 5.96
CA ALA A 41 31.83 -6.58 6.53
C ALA A 41 31.27 -7.10 7.86
N PRO A 42 31.57 -8.37 8.25
CA PRO A 42 31.13 -8.90 9.52
C PRO A 42 31.80 -8.18 10.70
N ILE A 43 31.01 -7.81 11.68
CA ILE A 43 31.44 -7.38 13.01
C ILE A 43 31.83 -8.64 13.78
N VAL A 44 33.03 -8.65 14.34
CA VAL A 44 33.55 -9.78 15.10
C VAL A 44 33.28 -9.59 16.58
N ASP A 45 32.45 -10.46 17.16
CA ASP A 45 32.24 -10.51 18.60
C ASP A 45 33.48 -11.10 19.29
N GLN A 46 34.32 -10.22 19.84
CA GLN A 46 35.56 -10.61 20.50
C GLN A 46 35.34 -11.47 21.75
N ARG A 47 34.14 -11.47 22.34
CA ARG A 47 33.82 -12.29 23.52
C ARG A 47 33.66 -13.77 23.18
N LYS A 48 33.36 -14.08 21.91
CA LYS A 48 33.19 -15.44 21.39
C LYS A 48 34.47 -16.04 20.82
N LEU A 49 35.59 -15.31 20.86
CA LEU A 49 36.89 -15.78 20.37
C LEU A 49 37.69 -16.47 21.48
N SER A 50 38.10 -17.73 21.25
CA SER A 50 39.08 -18.42 22.11
C SER A 50 40.47 -17.78 22.00
N PHE A 51 41.29 -17.91 23.04
CA PHE A 51 42.64 -17.32 23.13
C PHE A 51 43.54 -17.73 21.92
N PHE A 52 43.45 -18.98 21.47
CA PHE A 52 44.16 -19.49 20.29
C PHE A 52 43.62 -18.93 18.94
N GLN A 53 42.34 -18.55 18.88
CA GLN A 53 41.72 -17.99 17.67
C GLN A 53 42.06 -16.50 17.49
N LYS A 54 42.35 -15.78 18.59
CA LYS A 54 42.88 -14.41 18.54
C LYS A 54 44.27 -14.33 17.88
N LEU A 55 45.06 -15.40 17.98
CA LEU A 55 46.42 -15.49 17.42
C LEU A 55 46.45 -15.89 15.94
N THR A 56 45.44 -16.62 15.44
CA THR A 56 45.46 -17.21 14.09
C THR A 56 44.70 -16.39 13.04
N LYS A 57 44.12 -15.24 13.38
CA LYS A 57 43.24 -14.39 12.53
C LYS A 57 42.06 -15.10 11.86
N LYS A 58 41.83 -16.40 12.12
CA LYS A 58 40.65 -17.14 11.66
C LYS A 58 39.49 -16.90 12.62
N VAL A 59 38.56 -16.05 12.20
CA VAL A 59 37.32 -15.78 12.93
C VAL A 59 36.31 -16.89 12.65
N PRO A 60 35.80 -17.60 13.68
CA PRO A 60 34.74 -18.61 13.50
C PRO A 60 33.45 -17.95 13.01
N ASP A 61 32.68 -18.63 12.16
CA ASP A 61 31.39 -18.10 11.66
C ASP A 61 30.44 -17.71 12.81
N GLN A 62 30.48 -18.42 13.94
CA GLN A 62 29.66 -18.12 15.12
C GLN A 62 29.99 -16.80 15.83
N ALA A 63 31.15 -16.20 15.52
CA ALA A 63 31.59 -14.92 16.05
C ALA A 63 31.33 -13.76 15.09
N LYS A 64 30.85 -14.03 13.86
CA LYS A 64 30.47 -13.00 12.89
C LYS A 64 29.04 -12.54 13.16
N GLN A 65 28.84 -11.23 13.14
CA GLN A 65 27.54 -10.57 13.18
C GLN A 65 27.49 -9.51 12.10
N TYR A 66 26.34 -9.31 11.48
CA TYR A 66 26.16 -8.31 10.44
C TYR A 66 25.22 -7.22 10.92
N ALA A 67 25.60 -5.96 10.67
CA ALA A 67 24.77 -4.83 11.04
C ALA A 67 23.54 -4.75 10.12
N ASP A 68 22.38 -4.56 10.72
CA ASP A 68 21.14 -4.24 10.01
C ASP A 68 21.18 -2.80 9.44
N PRO A 69 20.31 -2.44 8.47
CA PRO A 69 19.37 -3.31 7.77
C PRO A 69 20.07 -4.26 6.79
N ARG A 70 19.58 -5.48 6.71
CA ARG A 70 20.07 -6.55 5.82
C ARG A 70 19.19 -6.73 4.59
N GLY A 71 18.46 -5.70 4.18
CA GLY A 71 17.57 -5.82 3.04
C GLY A 71 16.49 -4.76 2.96
N ILE A 72 15.65 -4.90 1.95
CA ILE A 72 14.50 -4.04 1.66
C ILE A 72 13.30 -4.91 1.33
N TYR A 73 12.14 -4.59 1.92
CA TYR A 73 10.86 -5.22 1.66
C TYR A 73 9.93 -4.20 0.99
N ILE A 74 9.72 -4.33 -0.32
CA ILE A 74 8.86 -3.43 -1.08
C ILE A 74 7.49 -4.06 -1.22
N TYR A 75 6.44 -3.32 -0.91
CA TYR A 75 5.09 -3.83 -1.02
C TYR A 75 4.11 -2.83 -1.57
N GLY A 76 3.09 -3.35 -2.24
CA GLY A 76 1.97 -2.55 -2.73
C GLY A 76 1.19 -3.31 -3.78
N ARG A 77 0.07 -2.75 -4.23
CA ARG A 77 -0.87 -3.43 -5.15
C ARG A 77 -0.22 -3.78 -6.50
N VAL A 78 -0.89 -4.66 -7.25
CA VAL A 78 -0.50 -5.02 -8.62
C VAL A 78 -0.41 -3.76 -9.49
N GLY A 79 0.59 -3.68 -10.37
CA GLY A 79 0.76 -2.54 -11.29
C GLY A 79 1.51 -1.32 -10.74
N ARG A 80 1.97 -1.33 -9.48
CA ARG A 80 2.72 -0.20 -8.87
C ARG A 80 4.21 -0.13 -9.21
N GLY A 81 4.70 -0.88 -10.20
CA GLY A 81 6.10 -0.83 -10.62
C GLY A 81 7.09 -1.57 -9.70
N LYS A 82 6.65 -2.50 -8.84
CA LYS A 82 7.53 -3.32 -7.99
C LYS A 82 8.62 -4.06 -8.78
N THR A 83 8.22 -4.78 -9.82
CA THR A 83 9.13 -5.54 -10.68
C THR A 83 10.14 -4.62 -11.36
N PHE A 84 9.67 -3.46 -11.83
CA PHE A 84 10.51 -2.43 -12.44
C PHE A 84 11.58 -1.89 -11.46
N LEU A 85 11.19 -1.59 -10.22
CA LEU A 85 12.12 -1.16 -9.18
C LEU A 85 13.13 -2.27 -8.81
N MET A 86 12.67 -3.52 -8.72
CA MET A 86 13.55 -4.66 -8.53
C MET A 86 14.55 -4.80 -9.70
N ASP A 87 14.10 -4.63 -10.95
CA ASP A 87 14.96 -4.63 -12.14
C ASP A 87 16.03 -3.54 -12.03
N LEU A 88 15.63 -2.32 -11.68
CA LEU A 88 16.55 -1.19 -11.51
C LEU A 88 17.63 -1.50 -10.47
N PHE A 89 17.25 -2.00 -9.30
CA PHE A 89 18.22 -2.38 -8.27
C PHE A 89 19.15 -3.50 -8.76
N TYR A 90 18.58 -4.57 -9.30
CA TYR A 90 19.35 -5.74 -9.72
C TYR A 90 20.39 -5.39 -10.79
N HIS A 91 20.05 -4.55 -11.78
CA HIS A 91 20.99 -4.16 -12.84
C HIS A 91 22.07 -3.19 -12.38
N ASN A 92 21.83 -2.40 -11.32
CA ASN A 92 22.73 -1.33 -10.89
C ASN A 92 23.64 -1.69 -9.70
N ILE A 93 23.62 -2.96 -9.24
CA ILE A 93 24.51 -3.45 -8.18
C ILE A 93 25.56 -4.44 -8.69
N ASN A 94 26.82 -4.26 -8.32
CA ASN A 94 27.96 -5.04 -8.86
C ASN A 94 28.57 -5.98 -7.82
N VAL A 95 27.74 -6.85 -7.26
CA VAL A 95 28.15 -7.93 -6.35
C VAL A 95 27.53 -9.26 -6.80
N PRO A 96 28.06 -10.42 -6.36
CA PRO A 96 27.40 -11.70 -6.60
C PRO A 96 25.94 -11.64 -6.11
N LYS A 97 25.00 -11.87 -7.03
CA LYS A 97 23.57 -11.65 -6.81
C LYS A 97 22.77 -12.77 -7.48
N ILE A 98 21.69 -13.18 -6.83
CA ILE A 98 20.71 -14.13 -7.36
C ILE A 98 19.36 -13.45 -7.34
N ARG A 99 18.55 -13.70 -8.38
CA ARG A 99 17.16 -13.27 -8.43
C ARG A 99 16.27 -14.43 -8.80
N ASN A 100 15.26 -14.69 -7.97
CA ASN A 100 14.27 -15.74 -8.17
C ASN A 100 12.86 -15.24 -7.83
N HIS A 101 11.86 -15.88 -8.40
CA HIS A 101 10.49 -15.79 -7.92
C HIS A 101 10.33 -16.61 -6.63
N TYR A 102 9.50 -16.16 -5.69
CA TYR A 102 9.30 -16.81 -4.38
C TYR A 102 9.05 -18.32 -4.47
N TYR A 103 8.13 -18.74 -5.35
CA TYR A 103 7.81 -20.16 -5.54
C TYR A 103 9.04 -21.01 -5.92
N HIS A 104 9.85 -20.57 -6.88
CA HIS A 104 11.04 -21.30 -7.30
C HIS A 104 12.12 -21.29 -6.22
N PHE A 105 12.26 -20.16 -5.51
CA PHE A 105 13.16 -20.09 -4.37
C PHE A 105 12.79 -21.10 -3.28
N MET A 106 11.51 -21.22 -2.91
CA MET A 106 11.09 -22.19 -1.90
C MET A 106 11.26 -23.63 -2.39
N GLN A 107 11.01 -23.91 -3.67
CA GLN A 107 11.31 -25.22 -4.26
C GLN A 107 12.80 -25.57 -4.13
N ASP A 108 13.69 -24.64 -4.48
CA ASP A 108 15.15 -24.84 -4.36
C ASP A 108 15.55 -25.09 -2.91
N VAL A 109 15.02 -24.30 -1.96
CA VAL A 109 15.26 -24.48 -0.52
C VAL A 109 14.83 -25.88 -0.06
N HIS A 110 13.63 -26.33 -0.42
CA HIS A 110 13.14 -27.67 -0.05
C HIS A 110 13.98 -28.78 -0.69
N ASN A 111 14.48 -28.57 -1.91
CA ASN A 111 15.36 -29.52 -2.58
C ASN A 111 16.71 -29.63 -1.85
N GLU A 112 17.30 -28.48 -1.48
CA GLU A 112 18.55 -28.40 -0.72
C GLU A 112 18.38 -29.02 0.68
N LEU A 113 17.26 -28.77 1.36
CA LEU A 113 16.93 -29.39 2.66
C LEU A 113 16.92 -30.91 2.60
N ARG A 114 16.43 -31.52 1.50
CA ARG A 114 16.47 -32.98 1.33
C ARG A 114 17.90 -33.52 1.24
N SER A 115 18.84 -32.74 0.70
CA SER A 115 20.25 -33.14 0.64
C SER A 115 20.97 -33.11 1.99
N PHE A 116 20.37 -32.43 2.98
CA PHE A 116 20.89 -32.30 4.34
C PHE A 116 20.05 -33.06 5.38
N GLN A 117 19.30 -34.08 4.98
CA GLN A 117 18.55 -34.90 5.92
C GLN A 117 19.48 -35.57 6.94
N GLY A 118 19.12 -35.49 8.21
CA GLY A 118 19.90 -36.03 9.33
C GLY A 118 20.88 -35.02 9.95
N GLU A 119 21.08 -33.86 9.33
CA GLU A 119 21.86 -32.77 9.94
C GLU A 119 21.10 -32.08 11.07
N SER A 120 21.84 -31.60 12.07
CA SER A 120 21.26 -30.93 13.24
C SER A 120 20.59 -29.59 12.92
N ASP A 121 21.12 -28.84 11.94
CA ASP A 121 20.57 -27.56 11.50
C ASP A 121 20.67 -27.36 9.97
N PRO A 122 19.79 -28.04 9.20
CA PRO A 122 19.89 -28.06 7.75
C PRO A 122 19.62 -26.68 7.12
N LEU A 123 18.77 -25.84 7.72
CA LEU A 123 18.48 -24.48 7.21
C LEU A 123 19.71 -23.58 7.25
N LYS A 124 20.54 -23.71 8.29
CA LYS A 124 21.81 -22.99 8.37
C LYS A 124 22.79 -23.42 7.27
N LEU A 125 22.82 -24.71 6.94
CA LEU A 125 23.64 -25.23 5.83
C LEU A 125 23.13 -24.72 4.47
N VAL A 126 21.80 -24.64 4.29
CA VAL A 126 21.19 -24.01 3.11
C VAL A 126 21.61 -22.55 3.01
N ALA A 127 21.53 -21.79 4.10
CA ALA A 127 21.93 -20.38 4.12
C ALA A 127 23.42 -20.19 3.76
N LYS A 128 24.31 -21.05 4.29
CA LYS A 128 25.73 -21.06 3.90
C LYS A 128 25.93 -21.31 2.42
N ARG A 129 25.23 -22.29 1.84
CA ARG A 129 25.28 -22.54 0.38
C ARG A 129 24.84 -21.33 -0.43
N TYR A 130 23.83 -20.59 0.02
CA TYR A 130 23.44 -19.34 -0.65
C TYR A 130 24.50 -18.24 -0.48
N ALA A 131 25.10 -18.11 0.70
CA ALA A 131 26.13 -17.10 0.98
C ALA A 131 27.42 -17.32 0.18
N GLU A 132 27.75 -18.57 -0.14
CA GLU A 132 28.84 -18.93 -1.07
C GLU A 132 28.55 -18.47 -2.52
N LYS A 133 27.28 -18.45 -2.92
CA LYS A 133 26.85 -18.13 -4.30
C LYS A 133 26.53 -16.65 -4.49
N CYS A 134 26.00 -15.97 -3.47
CA CYS A 134 25.53 -14.59 -3.57
C CYS A 134 25.69 -13.78 -2.28
N LYS A 135 25.96 -12.49 -2.43
CA LYS A 135 25.87 -11.47 -1.37
C LYS A 135 24.46 -10.88 -1.31
N VAL A 136 23.74 -10.87 -2.43
CA VAL A 136 22.41 -10.27 -2.59
C VAL A 136 21.45 -11.31 -3.14
N LEU A 137 20.34 -11.51 -2.43
CA LEU A 137 19.24 -12.38 -2.84
C LEU A 137 17.99 -11.53 -3.09
N CYS A 138 17.58 -11.45 -4.34
CA CYS A 138 16.38 -10.75 -4.80
C CYS A 138 15.24 -11.75 -4.97
N ILE A 139 14.18 -11.63 -4.17
CA ILE A 139 12.99 -12.49 -4.26
C ILE A 139 11.79 -11.68 -4.74
N ASP A 140 11.31 -11.98 -5.95
CA ASP A 140 10.08 -11.39 -6.47
C ASP A 140 8.83 -12.14 -5.99
N GLU A 141 7.73 -11.39 -5.88
CA GLU A 141 6.40 -11.90 -5.52
C GLU A 141 6.39 -12.75 -4.23
N PHE A 142 6.98 -12.21 -3.17
CA PHE A 142 7.00 -12.85 -1.86
C PHE A 142 5.60 -12.99 -1.29
N HIS A 143 5.03 -14.17 -1.48
CA HIS A 143 3.65 -14.48 -1.19
C HIS A 143 3.53 -15.87 -0.57
N VAL A 144 3.21 -15.90 0.72
CA VAL A 144 3.16 -17.13 1.52
C VAL A 144 1.71 -17.59 1.63
N ILE A 145 1.41 -18.75 1.04
CA ILE A 145 0.11 -19.44 1.14
C ILE A 145 0.28 -20.85 1.74
N ASP A 146 1.39 -21.50 1.42
CA ASP A 146 1.63 -22.88 1.86
C ASP A 146 2.12 -22.93 3.30
N ILE A 147 1.56 -23.87 4.08
CA ILE A 147 1.96 -24.06 5.48
C ILE A 147 3.40 -24.55 5.61
N THR A 148 3.86 -25.40 4.71
CA THR A 148 5.20 -25.99 4.71
C THR A 148 6.25 -24.90 4.62
N ASP A 149 6.02 -23.94 3.73
CA ASP A 149 6.87 -22.76 3.58
C ASP A 149 6.82 -21.89 4.84
N ALA A 150 5.61 -21.59 5.31
CA ALA A 150 5.41 -20.74 6.49
C ALA A 150 6.14 -21.29 7.72
N MET A 151 6.15 -22.61 7.92
CA MET A 151 6.78 -23.23 9.08
C MET A 151 8.31 -23.12 9.11
N ILE A 152 8.97 -22.96 7.97
CA ILE A 152 10.44 -22.86 7.90
C ILE A 152 10.94 -21.43 7.69
N LEU A 153 10.07 -20.52 7.24
CA LEU A 153 10.49 -19.21 6.74
C LEU A 153 11.20 -18.34 7.76
N TYR A 154 10.76 -18.36 9.04
CA TYR A 154 11.44 -17.63 10.11
C TYR A 154 12.91 -18.04 10.23
N ARG A 155 13.17 -19.33 10.42
CA ARG A 155 14.52 -19.87 10.61
C ARG A 155 15.37 -19.73 9.35
N LEU A 156 14.75 -19.84 8.18
CA LEU A 156 15.42 -19.63 6.89
C LEU A 156 15.89 -18.18 6.75
N LEU A 157 14.98 -17.21 6.91
CA LEU A 157 15.32 -15.78 6.81
C LEU A 157 16.36 -15.39 7.86
N GLU A 158 16.20 -15.84 9.11
CA GLU A 158 17.19 -15.62 10.17
C GLU A 158 18.58 -16.11 9.74
N SER A 159 18.67 -17.35 9.26
CA SER A 159 19.93 -17.95 8.84
C SER A 159 20.54 -17.23 7.63
N LEU A 160 19.75 -16.84 6.62
CA LEU A 160 20.25 -16.11 5.45
C LEU A 160 20.84 -14.75 5.84
N LEU A 161 20.15 -14.00 6.70
CA LEU A 161 20.58 -12.67 7.14
C LEU A 161 21.80 -12.76 8.08
N ASP A 162 21.89 -13.81 8.89
CA ASP A 162 23.03 -14.07 9.79
C ASP A 162 24.29 -14.52 9.03
N GLU A 163 24.14 -15.22 7.91
CA GLU A 163 25.25 -15.55 7.00
C GLU A 163 25.68 -14.34 6.13
N GLY A 164 25.10 -13.17 6.37
CA GLY A 164 25.53 -11.94 5.70
C GLY A 164 25.02 -11.81 4.27
N ILE A 165 23.86 -12.40 3.95
CA ILE A 165 23.12 -12.11 2.73
C ILE A 165 22.29 -10.84 2.91
N PHE A 166 22.16 -10.05 1.85
CA PHE A 166 21.17 -8.98 1.76
C PHE A 166 19.93 -9.50 1.04
N PHE A 167 18.77 -9.43 1.70
CA PHE A 167 17.50 -9.93 1.20
C PHE A 167 16.63 -8.78 0.68
N ILE A 168 16.43 -8.71 -0.64
CA ILE A 168 15.61 -7.69 -1.28
C ILE A 168 14.37 -8.39 -1.82
N THR A 169 13.18 -7.86 -1.53
CA THR A 169 11.97 -8.54 -1.96
C THR A 169 10.82 -7.61 -2.34
N THR A 170 9.94 -8.10 -3.22
CA THR A 170 8.70 -7.44 -3.61
C THR A 170 7.48 -8.27 -3.19
N SER A 171 6.42 -7.63 -2.70
CA SER A 171 5.16 -8.31 -2.35
C SER A 171 3.92 -7.48 -2.70
N ASN A 172 2.78 -8.15 -2.85
CA ASN A 172 1.47 -7.49 -2.92
C ASN A 172 0.82 -7.28 -1.55
N ARG A 173 1.48 -7.73 -0.47
CA ARG A 173 1.01 -7.62 0.91
C ARG A 173 2.04 -6.89 1.75
N GLU A 174 1.59 -6.12 2.73
CA GLU A 174 2.50 -5.62 3.76
C GLU A 174 2.93 -6.75 4.70
N PRO A 175 4.02 -6.58 5.49
CA PRO A 175 4.56 -7.66 6.32
C PRO A 175 3.53 -8.30 7.26
N ASP A 176 2.66 -7.52 7.92
CA ASP A 176 1.65 -8.04 8.85
C ASP A 176 0.58 -8.90 8.19
N GLU A 177 0.29 -8.60 6.93
CA GLU A 177 -0.74 -9.30 6.15
C GLU A 177 -0.19 -10.58 5.50
N LEU A 178 1.11 -10.86 5.62
CA LEU A 178 1.69 -12.12 5.15
C LEU A 178 1.10 -13.31 5.89
N TYR A 179 0.68 -14.31 5.12
CA TYR A 179 0.08 -15.55 5.63
C TYR A 179 -1.13 -15.31 6.56
N LYS A 180 -1.80 -14.15 6.48
CA LYS A 180 -2.98 -13.85 7.30
C LYS A 180 -4.05 -14.93 7.11
N ASN A 181 -4.64 -15.39 8.22
CA ASN A 181 -5.57 -16.53 8.28
C ASN A 181 -4.98 -17.89 7.87
N GLY A 182 -3.66 -17.99 7.70
CA GLY A 182 -2.97 -19.25 7.46
C GLY A 182 -2.99 -20.17 8.68
N LEU A 183 -2.90 -21.48 8.45
CA LEU A 183 -2.91 -22.47 9.52
C LEU A 183 -1.68 -22.31 10.43
N GLN A 184 -1.88 -22.33 11.75
CA GLN A 184 -0.81 -22.10 12.74
C GLN A 184 -0.06 -20.75 12.58
N ARG A 185 -0.80 -19.68 12.23
CA ARG A 185 -0.25 -18.33 12.00
C ARG A 185 0.68 -17.82 13.09
N ASP A 186 0.45 -18.19 14.35
CA ASP A 186 1.30 -17.79 15.48
C ASP A 186 2.76 -18.22 15.31
N LYS A 187 2.99 -19.39 14.68
CA LYS A 187 4.34 -19.89 14.38
C LYS A 187 5.02 -19.11 13.26
N PHE A 188 4.25 -18.37 12.45
CA PHE A 188 4.77 -17.53 11.38
C PHE A 188 5.06 -16.09 11.83
N LEU A 189 4.45 -15.62 12.92
CA LEU A 189 4.69 -14.26 13.46
C LEU A 189 6.18 -13.92 13.63
N PRO A 190 7.06 -14.83 14.11
CA PRO A 190 8.49 -14.55 14.19
C PRO A 190 9.15 -14.20 12.85
N ALA A 191 8.66 -14.74 11.72
CA ALA A 191 9.18 -14.40 10.39
C ALA A 191 8.88 -12.93 10.03
N ILE A 192 7.70 -12.44 10.40
CA ILE A 192 7.29 -11.04 10.19
C ILE A 192 8.13 -10.12 11.06
N GLU A 193 8.35 -10.49 12.32
CA GLU A 193 9.19 -9.71 13.22
C GLU A 193 10.62 -9.57 12.70
N ILE A 194 11.20 -10.64 12.13
CA ILE A 194 12.51 -10.54 11.46
C ILE A 194 12.47 -9.61 10.25
N ILE A 195 11.43 -9.70 9.41
CA ILE A 195 11.28 -8.82 8.25
C ILE A 195 11.25 -7.36 8.71
N LYS A 196 10.40 -7.02 9.68
CA LYS A 196 10.26 -5.64 10.20
C LYS A 196 11.52 -5.14 10.89
N LYS A 197 12.20 -6.01 11.66
CA LYS A 197 13.37 -5.62 12.44
C LYS A 197 14.61 -5.45 11.58
N ARG A 198 14.80 -6.31 10.58
CA ARG A 198 16.07 -6.44 9.86
C ARG A 198 16.02 -5.89 8.44
N LEU A 199 14.85 -5.63 7.86
CA LEU A 199 14.71 -5.06 6.53
C LEU A 199 14.07 -3.67 6.63
N VAL A 200 14.37 -2.82 5.66
CA VAL A 200 13.64 -1.56 5.48
C VAL A 200 12.37 -1.86 4.69
N SER A 201 11.20 -1.69 5.30
CA SER A 201 9.91 -1.83 4.61
C SER A 201 9.53 -0.53 3.90
N VAL A 202 9.21 -0.62 2.61
CA VAL A 202 8.86 0.55 1.78
C VAL A 202 7.55 0.29 1.03
N PRO A 203 6.45 1.00 1.37
CA PRO A 203 5.21 0.92 0.60
C PRO A 203 5.36 1.62 -0.76
N LEU A 204 4.78 1.01 -1.81
CA LEU A 204 4.57 1.60 -3.14
C LEU A 204 3.14 2.06 -3.39
N ASP A 205 2.22 1.68 -2.52
CA ASP A 205 0.90 2.29 -2.56
C ASP A 205 1.03 3.75 -2.13
N SER A 206 0.34 4.63 -2.83
CA SER A 206 0.33 6.05 -2.48
C SER A 206 -0.04 6.24 -1.02
N ASP A 207 0.57 7.20 -0.32
CA ASP A 207 0.17 7.57 1.04
C ASP A 207 -1.36 7.74 1.16
N LYS A 208 -2.07 8.05 0.06
CA LYS A 208 -3.55 8.07 -0.02
C LYS A 208 -4.21 6.77 0.45
N ASP A 209 -3.74 5.59 0.04
CA ASP A 209 -4.32 4.28 0.42
C ASP A 209 -3.98 3.91 1.88
N TYR A 210 -2.89 4.47 2.44
CA TYR A 210 -2.54 4.35 3.86
C TYR A 210 -3.28 5.37 4.74
N ARG A 211 -3.51 6.59 4.25
CA ARG A 211 -4.33 7.63 4.89
C ARG A 211 -5.81 7.23 4.96
N MET A 212 -6.31 6.54 3.94
CA MET A 212 -7.66 5.94 3.96
C MET A 212 -7.84 4.88 5.06
N ARG A 213 -6.76 4.29 5.61
CA ARG A 213 -6.85 3.39 6.79
C ARG A 213 -7.11 4.13 8.11
N HIS A 214 -6.98 5.46 8.12
CA HIS A 214 -7.21 6.29 9.30
C HIS A 214 -8.55 7.02 9.28
N LEU A 215 -9.34 6.91 8.21
CA LEU A 215 -10.73 7.36 8.21
C LEU A 215 -11.53 6.36 9.04
N GLU A 216 -11.80 6.70 10.31
CA GLU A 216 -12.77 5.97 11.10
C GLU A 216 -14.18 6.23 10.53
N SER A 217 -15.15 5.37 10.81
CA SER A 217 -16.55 5.59 10.38
C SER A 217 -17.10 6.99 10.76
N ALA A 218 -16.57 7.59 11.83
CA ALA A 218 -16.89 8.95 12.29
C ALA A 218 -16.37 10.08 11.38
N ASP A 219 -15.34 9.83 10.55
CA ASP A 219 -14.76 10.82 9.63
C ASP A 219 -15.40 10.79 8.24
N VAL A 220 -16.21 9.76 7.93
CA VAL A 220 -16.88 9.61 6.63
C VAL A 220 -18.20 10.40 6.58
N TRP A 221 -18.85 10.60 7.75
CA TRP A 221 -20.06 11.42 7.89
C TRP A 221 -19.89 12.48 8.97
N PHE A 222 -19.71 13.73 8.55
CA PHE A 222 -19.57 14.87 9.46
C PHE A 222 -20.87 15.68 9.55
N THR A 223 -21.34 15.95 10.77
CA THR A 223 -22.53 16.77 11.02
C THR A 223 -22.14 18.12 11.61
N GLY A 224 -22.58 19.23 11.00
CA GLY A 224 -22.29 20.57 11.50
C GLY A 224 -22.66 21.67 10.51
N SER A 225 -22.31 22.91 10.83
CA SER A 225 -22.43 24.03 9.88
C SER A 225 -21.52 23.82 8.67
N VAL A 226 -21.84 24.45 7.54
CA VAL A 226 -21.00 24.38 6.32
C VAL A 226 -19.57 24.82 6.61
N ASP A 227 -19.36 25.85 7.43
CA ASP A 227 -18.01 26.31 7.81
C ASP A 227 -17.25 25.24 8.62
N ALA A 228 -17.93 24.55 9.54
CA ALA A 228 -17.32 23.47 10.31
C ALA A 228 -16.98 22.25 9.42
N GLN A 229 -17.87 21.91 8.48
CA GLN A 229 -17.63 20.87 7.48
C GLN A 229 -16.41 21.21 6.62
N ILE A 230 -16.32 22.45 6.12
CA ILE A 230 -15.19 22.90 5.30
C ILE A 230 -13.89 22.82 6.10
N ALA A 231 -13.87 23.34 7.33
CA ALA A 231 -12.67 23.31 8.17
C ALA A 231 -12.20 21.87 8.45
N HIS A 232 -13.14 20.96 8.73
CA HIS A 232 -12.83 19.53 8.94
C HIS A 232 -12.31 18.88 7.64
N PHE A 233 -12.93 19.20 6.51
CA PHE A 233 -12.56 18.63 5.21
C PHE A 233 -11.26 19.19 4.65
N GLU A 234 -10.87 20.43 4.96
CA GLU A 234 -9.61 20.98 4.47
C GLU A 234 -8.41 20.13 4.89
N GLN A 235 -8.34 19.78 6.17
CA GLN A 235 -7.28 18.95 6.71
C GLN A 235 -7.34 17.55 6.09
N ALA A 236 -8.50 16.90 6.12
CA ALA A 236 -8.67 15.54 5.59
C ALA A 236 -8.40 15.45 4.08
N PHE A 237 -8.78 16.48 3.31
CA PHE A 237 -8.55 16.53 1.87
C PHE A 237 -7.08 16.74 1.55
N ASP A 238 -6.39 17.67 2.21
CA ASP A 238 -4.99 17.96 1.93
C ASP A 238 -4.09 16.79 2.34
N GLU A 239 -4.40 16.17 3.47
CA GLU A 239 -3.82 14.90 3.87
C GLU A 239 -4.08 13.85 2.78
N LEU A 240 -5.33 13.56 2.41
CA LEU A 240 -5.65 12.49 1.46
C LEU A 240 -5.10 12.75 0.05
N ALA A 241 -5.20 13.96 -0.47
CA ALA A 241 -4.79 14.32 -1.83
C ALA A 241 -3.28 14.48 -1.97
N GLY A 242 -2.57 14.87 -0.90
CA GLY A 242 -1.14 15.17 -0.84
C GLY A 242 -0.74 16.46 -1.59
N HIS A 243 -1.21 16.62 -2.83
CA HIS A 243 -1.18 17.87 -3.58
C HIS A 243 -2.59 18.14 -4.10
N SER A 244 -3.09 19.35 -3.84
CA SER A 244 -4.42 19.79 -4.24
C SER A 244 -4.36 21.16 -4.91
N GLN A 245 -5.28 21.41 -5.83
CA GLN A 245 -5.49 22.70 -6.47
C GLN A 245 -6.97 23.06 -6.39
N GLY A 246 -7.28 24.35 -6.26
CA GLY A 246 -8.66 24.83 -6.29
C GLY A 246 -8.80 26.19 -5.59
N PRO A 247 -9.95 26.87 -5.77
CA PRO A 247 -11.12 26.45 -6.54
C PRO A 247 -10.85 26.37 -8.05
N ILE A 248 -11.42 25.39 -8.75
CA ILE A 248 -11.23 25.17 -10.19
C ILE A 248 -12.48 24.60 -10.84
N THR A 249 -12.79 25.05 -12.07
CA THR A 249 -13.86 24.48 -12.88
C THR A 249 -13.30 23.43 -13.84
N ARG A 250 -13.92 22.26 -13.90
CA ARG A 250 -13.59 21.17 -14.84
C ARG A 250 -14.75 20.90 -15.79
N ASP A 251 -14.43 20.43 -16.98
CA ASP A 251 -15.45 19.83 -17.85
C ASP A 251 -15.72 18.40 -17.37
N VAL A 252 -16.97 18.11 -17.03
CA VAL A 252 -17.45 16.79 -16.64
C VAL A 252 -18.60 16.48 -17.59
N ASN A 253 -18.32 15.60 -18.55
CA ASN A 253 -19.25 15.12 -19.57
C ASN A 253 -19.91 16.28 -20.36
N GLY A 254 -19.11 17.28 -20.74
CA GLY A 254 -19.57 18.46 -21.48
C GLY A 254 -20.23 19.52 -20.60
N HIS A 255 -20.26 19.35 -19.28
CA HIS A 255 -20.80 20.31 -18.34
C HIS A 255 -19.69 20.91 -17.46
N ALA A 256 -19.66 22.24 -17.35
CA ALA A 256 -18.79 22.92 -16.39
C ALA A 256 -19.16 22.53 -14.95
N PHE A 257 -18.19 22.03 -14.19
CA PHE A 257 -18.35 21.53 -12.82
C PHE A 257 -17.36 22.24 -11.88
N GLU A 258 -17.89 22.97 -10.91
CA GLU A 258 -17.11 23.75 -9.94
C GLU A 258 -16.59 22.86 -8.81
N MET A 259 -15.28 22.65 -8.79
CA MET A 259 -14.60 21.93 -7.73
C MET A 259 -14.00 22.92 -6.72
N LEU A 260 -14.21 22.67 -5.43
CA LEU A 260 -13.56 23.41 -4.35
C LEU A 260 -12.07 23.06 -4.29
N LYS A 261 -11.74 21.76 -4.36
CA LYS A 261 -10.37 21.26 -4.48
C LYS A 261 -10.34 20.01 -5.37
N VAL A 262 -9.22 19.84 -6.08
CA VAL A 262 -8.93 18.68 -6.93
C VAL A 262 -7.50 18.22 -6.63
N GLY A 263 -7.34 16.93 -6.35
CA GLY A 263 -6.06 16.23 -6.33
C GLY A 263 -5.99 15.17 -7.43
N ASN A 264 -4.92 14.38 -7.47
CA ASN A 264 -4.72 13.43 -8.57
C ASN A 264 -5.81 12.32 -8.68
N ASP A 265 -6.43 11.93 -7.56
CA ASP A 265 -7.44 10.85 -7.51
C ASP A 265 -8.60 11.19 -6.56
N ALA A 266 -8.68 12.44 -6.13
CA ALA A 266 -9.69 12.90 -5.20
C ALA A 266 -10.23 14.25 -5.64
N THR A 267 -11.52 14.48 -5.43
CA THR A 267 -12.17 15.75 -5.75
C THR A 267 -13.12 16.16 -4.63
N TRP A 268 -13.30 17.46 -4.46
CA TRP A 268 -14.19 18.04 -3.47
C TRP A 268 -15.09 19.07 -4.13
N PHE A 269 -16.40 18.90 -3.96
CA PHE A 269 -17.42 19.84 -4.41
C PHE A 269 -18.58 19.96 -3.40
N THR A 270 -19.50 20.89 -3.68
CA THR A 270 -20.67 21.13 -2.83
C THR A 270 -21.88 20.34 -3.30
N PHE A 271 -22.81 20.06 -2.39
CA PHE A 271 -24.12 19.52 -2.72
C PHE A 271 -24.87 20.38 -3.74
N LYS A 272 -24.77 21.71 -3.62
CA LYS A 272 -25.39 22.64 -4.57
C LYS A 272 -24.87 22.40 -5.99
N GLU A 273 -23.57 22.15 -6.14
CA GLU A 273 -22.96 21.87 -7.43
C GLU A 273 -23.45 20.55 -8.06
N ALA A 274 -23.50 19.50 -7.24
CA ALA A 274 -23.85 18.16 -7.69
C ALA A 274 -25.37 17.99 -7.90
N CYS A 275 -26.18 18.56 -7.02
CA CYS A 275 -27.59 18.22 -6.89
C CYS A 275 -28.54 19.39 -7.18
N ALA A 276 -28.13 20.65 -7.08
CA ALA A 276 -29.00 21.80 -7.42
C ALA A 276 -28.82 22.30 -8.87
N LYS A 277 -27.76 21.88 -9.56
CA LYS A 277 -27.51 22.14 -10.98
C LYS A 277 -28.02 20.99 -11.86
N PRO A 278 -28.27 21.21 -13.17
CA PRO A 278 -28.76 20.18 -14.09
C PRO A 278 -27.67 19.17 -14.49
N ARG A 279 -27.31 18.30 -13.55
CA ARG A 279 -26.49 17.08 -13.74
C ARG A 279 -27.26 15.86 -14.26
N ALA A 280 -26.57 14.96 -14.95
CA ALA A 280 -27.07 13.65 -15.36
C ALA A 280 -26.25 12.51 -14.72
N SER A 281 -26.77 11.29 -14.74
CA SER A 281 -26.04 10.09 -14.28
C SER A 281 -24.65 9.97 -14.92
N GLN A 282 -24.54 10.29 -16.22
CA GLN A 282 -23.26 10.28 -16.95
C GLN A 282 -22.20 11.22 -16.36
N ASP A 283 -22.60 12.34 -15.74
CA ASP A 283 -21.63 13.24 -15.09
C ASP A 283 -21.02 12.54 -13.87
N PHE A 284 -21.83 11.84 -13.09
CA PHE A 284 -21.37 11.09 -11.93
C PHE A 284 -20.58 9.83 -12.33
N ILE A 285 -20.93 9.19 -13.44
CA ILE A 285 -20.12 8.10 -14.03
C ILE A 285 -18.73 8.60 -14.39
N GLN A 286 -18.62 9.79 -15.01
CA GLN A 286 -17.31 10.36 -15.35
C GLN A 286 -16.53 10.73 -14.08
N LEU A 287 -17.16 11.38 -13.10
CA LEU A 287 -16.51 11.67 -11.82
C LEU A 287 -16.04 10.40 -11.12
N ALA A 288 -16.86 9.36 -11.16
CA ALA A 288 -16.54 8.07 -10.60
C ALA A 288 -15.39 7.40 -11.35
N ALA A 289 -15.24 7.60 -12.67
CA ALA A 289 -14.10 7.11 -13.43
C ALA A 289 -12.81 7.87 -13.10
N ASP A 290 -12.89 9.21 -13.04
CA ASP A 290 -11.74 10.11 -12.87
C ASP A 290 -11.19 10.11 -11.43
N TYR A 291 -12.04 9.87 -10.43
CA TYR A 291 -11.67 9.97 -9.01
C TYR A 291 -11.97 8.68 -8.25
N ASN A 292 -11.16 8.42 -7.21
CA ASN A 292 -11.34 7.28 -6.30
C ASN A 292 -12.00 7.70 -4.99
N THR A 293 -11.86 8.98 -4.62
CA THR A 293 -12.45 9.57 -3.41
C THR A 293 -13.14 10.89 -3.74
N VAL A 294 -14.33 11.09 -3.18
CA VAL A 294 -15.14 12.29 -3.35
C VAL A 294 -15.45 12.89 -1.97
N PHE A 295 -15.21 14.18 -1.81
CA PHE A 295 -15.70 14.96 -0.67
C PHE A 295 -16.92 15.76 -1.12
N LEU A 296 -18.00 15.65 -0.35
CA LEU A 296 -19.27 16.33 -0.61
C LEU A 296 -19.65 17.16 0.61
N SER A 297 -19.63 18.48 0.47
CA SER A 297 -19.97 19.41 1.56
C SER A 297 -21.31 20.10 1.36
N GLY A 298 -21.95 20.50 2.46
CA GLY A 298 -23.18 21.28 2.47
C GLY A 298 -24.42 20.49 2.08
N VAL A 299 -24.48 19.20 2.44
CA VAL A 299 -25.69 18.40 2.23
C VAL A 299 -26.78 18.89 3.20
N PRO A 300 -27.90 19.43 2.70
CA PRO A 300 -28.98 19.94 3.52
C PRO A 300 -29.91 18.81 3.97
N ILE A 301 -30.81 19.12 4.89
CA ILE A 301 -31.98 18.25 5.11
C ILE A 301 -32.80 18.17 3.81
N LEU A 302 -33.06 16.96 3.34
CA LEU A 302 -33.81 16.69 2.12
C LEU A 302 -35.30 16.54 2.45
N ASN A 303 -36.00 17.68 2.34
CA ASN A 303 -37.43 17.78 2.56
C ASN A 303 -38.22 17.77 1.24
N ARG A 304 -39.55 17.94 1.33
CA ARG A 304 -40.46 17.91 0.16
C ARG A 304 -40.15 18.97 -0.90
N ASP A 305 -39.53 20.08 -0.53
CA ASP A 305 -39.21 21.16 -1.45
C ASP A 305 -37.93 20.89 -2.25
N ARG A 306 -37.18 19.84 -1.89
CA ARG A 306 -35.88 19.46 -2.49
C ARG A 306 -35.92 18.09 -3.18
N GLN A 307 -37.08 17.68 -3.72
CA GLN A 307 -37.24 16.36 -4.34
C GLN A 307 -36.33 16.13 -5.56
N ASN A 308 -36.06 17.16 -6.36
CA ASN A 308 -35.21 17.04 -7.54
C ASN A 308 -33.74 16.84 -7.13
N GLU A 309 -33.32 17.58 -6.10
CA GLU A 309 -32.01 17.48 -5.49
C GLU A 309 -31.83 16.12 -4.81
N ALA A 310 -32.84 15.63 -4.10
CA ALA A 310 -32.84 14.31 -3.49
C ALA A 310 -32.68 13.19 -4.53
N ARG A 311 -33.39 13.27 -5.67
CA ARG A 311 -33.22 12.31 -6.77
C ARG A 311 -31.80 12.33 -7.35
N ARG A 312 -31.22 13.52 -7.54
CA ARG A 312 -29.84 13.65 -8.04
C ARG A 312 -28.82 13.12 -7.03
N PHE A 313 -29.09 13.31 -5.73
CA PHE A 313 -28.28 12.73 -4.67
C PHE A 313 -28.32 11.20 -4.69
N VAL A 314 -29.52 10.61 -4.80
CA VAL A 314 -29.69 9.16 -4.96
C VAL A 314 -28.91 8.64 -6.17
N ILE A 315 -29.04 9.28 -7.34
CA ILE A 315 -28.31 8.90 -8.55
C ILE A 315 -26.80 8.98 -8.32
N MET A 316 -26.29 10.07 -7.74
CA MET A 316 -24.87 10.23 -7.46
C MET A 316 -24.33 9.14 -6.53
N ILE A 317 -25.03 8.86 -5.43
CA ILE A 317 -24.62 7.81 -4.49
C ILE A 317 -24.64 6.44 -5.17
N ASP A 318 -25.63 6.16 -6.01
CA ASP A 318 -25.71 4.91 -6.75
C ASP A 318 -24.50 4.70 -7.67
N GLU A 319 -24.18 5.71 -8.49
CA GLU A 319 -23.04 5.63 -9.42
C GLU A 319 -21.70 5.47 -8.69
N PHE A 320 -21.52 6.19 -7.58
CA PHE A 320 -20.33 6.07 -6.74
C PHE A 320 -20.26 4.72 -6.03
N TYR A 321 -21.39 4.24 -5.51
CA TYR A 321 -21.46 2.96 -4.83
C TYR A 321 -21.11 1.81 -5.77
N ASP A 322 -21.70 1.79 -6.97
CA ASP A 322 -21.54 0.73 -7.96
C ASP A 322 -20.10 0.64 -8.47
N GLN A 323 -19.41 1.78 -8.57
CA GLN A 323 -17.98 1.84 -8.96
C GLN A 323 -17.01 1.69 -7.79
N GLY A 324 -17.46 1.61 -6.53
CA GLY A 324 -16.55 1.48 -5.39
C GLY A 324 -15.81 2.78 -5.04
N VAL A 325 -16.39 3.94 -5.36
CA VAL A 325 -15.86 5.26 -5.01
C VAL A 325 -16.10 5.51 -3.52
N LYS A 326 -15.08 6.03 -2.83
CA LYS A 326 -15.23 6.41 -1.43
C LYS A 326 -15.79 7.83 -1.35
N ILE A 327 -16.84 8.03 -0.57
CA ILE A 327 -17.44 9.35 -0.38
C ILE A 327 -17.35 9.78 1.07
N ILE A 328 -16.89 11.01 1.32
CA ILE A 328 -16.91 11.68 2.62
C ILE A 328 -17.94 12.81 2.55
N ILE A 329 -18.90 12.83 3.47
CA ILE A 329 -20.09 13.69 3.41
C ILE A 329 -20.17 14.61 4.63
N GLY A 330 -20.32 15.91 4.36
CA GLY A 330 -20.61 16.95 5.34
C GLY A 330 -22.08 17.35 5.21
N ALA A 331 -22.86 17.14 6.27
CA ALA A 331 -24.30 17.34 6.27
C ALA A 331 -24.79 18.21 7.44
N GLU A 332 -25.97 18.80 7.28
CA GLU A 332 -26.67 19.56 8.33
C GLU A 332 -27.16 18.66 9.47
N THR A 333 -27.38 17.38 9.20
CA THR A 333 -27.88 16.40 10.18
C THR A 333 -27.21 15.03 10.01
N ASN A 334 -27.49 14.11 10.94
CA ASN A 334 -27.05 12.73 10.86
C ASN A 334 -27.78 11.98 9.72
N LEU A 335 -27.23 10.85 9.27
CA LEU A 335 -27.80 10.08 8.16
C LEU A 335 -29.26 9.64 8.39
N ALA A 336 -29.65 9.33 9.64
CA ALA A 336 -31.00 8.85 9.97
C ALA A 336 -32.08 9.93 9.84
N GLU A 337 -31.69 11.21 9.93
CA GLU A 337 -32.57 12.38 9.84
C GLU A 337 -32.44 13.12 8.51
N LEU A 338 -31.61 12.62 7.59
CA LEU A 338 -31.28 13.30 6.33
C LEU A 338 -32.51 13.54 5.44
N TYR A 339 -33.51 12.67 5.50
CA TYR A 339 -34.70 12.72 4.65
C TYR A 339 -35.98 12.70 5.49
N GLU A 340 -36.77 13.77 5.40
CA GLU A 340 -37.92 14.01 6.29
C GLU A 340 -39.22 13.31 5.87
N THR A 341 -39.24 12.62 4.73
CA THR A 341 -40.47 12.08 4.15
C THR A 341 -40.71 10.61 4.50
N LYS A 342 -41.74 10.37 5.32
CA LYS A 342 -42.37 9.05 5.54
C LYS A 342 -43.68 8.96 4.76
N GLY A 343 -43.60 8.92 3.42
CA GLY A 343 -44.74 8.74 2.52
C GLY A 343 -44.79 7.32 1.94
N THR A 344 -45.60 7.13 0.89
CA THR A 344 -45.65 5.89 0.07
C THR A 344 -45.13 6.12 -1.34
N ASN A 345 -44.29 7.15 -1.56
CA ASN A 345 -43.86 7.51 -2.91
C ASN A 345 -42.60 6.73 -3.30
N ALA A 346 -42.40 6.50 -4.61
CA ALA A 346 -41.26 5.73 -5.12
C ALA A 346 -39.89 6.23 -4.64
N LEU A 347 -39.76 7.56 -4.47
CA LEU A 347 -38.53 8.18 -3.97
C LEU A 347 -38.20 7.77 -2.52
N ASP A 348 -39.21 7.48 -1.69
CA ASP A 348 -39.00 7.07 -0.29
C ASP A 348 -38.29 5.71 -0.25
N PHE A 349 -38.69 4.76 -1.10
CA PHE A 349 -38.04 3.45 -1.23
C PHE A 349 -36.63 3.55 -1.82
N GLU A 350 -36.43 4.43 -2.81
CA GLU A 350 -35.11 4.68 -3.37
C GLU A 350 -34.17 5.26 -2.31
N PHE A 351 -34.67 6.15 -1.45
CA PHE A 351 -33.89 6.79 -0.40
C PHE A 351 -33.51 5.81 0.72
N ASP A 352 -34.39 4.90 1.13
CA ASP A 352 -34.05 3.84 2.11
C ASP A 352 -32.89 2.96 1.62
N ARG A 353 -32.88 2.64 0.32
CA ARG A 353 -31.76 1.93 -0.32
C ARG A 353 -30.49 2.78 -0.33
N THR A 354 -30.59 4.07 -0.64
CA THR A 354 -29.46 5.00 -0.59
C THR A 354 -28.88 5.11 0.82
N VAL A 355 -29.70 5.17 1.87
CA VAL A 355 -29.25 5.15 3.28
C VAL A 355 -28.50 3.86 3.58
N SER A 356 -29.02 2.70 3.15
CA SER A 356 -28.34 1.41 3.34
C SER A 356 -26.98 1.36 2.66
N ARG A 357 -26.87 1.89 1.44
CA ARG A 357 -25.59 2.04 0.72
C ARG A 357 -24.64 2.97 1.44
N LEU A 358 -25.11 4.12 1.92
CA LEU A 358 -24.29 5.07 2.68
C LEU A 358 -23.76 4.46 3.98
N ILE A 359 -24.53 3.61 4.66
CA ILE A 359 -24.06 2.86 5.83
C ILE A 359 -22.97 1.87 5.43
N GLU A 360 -23.16 1.12 4.34
CA GLU A 360 -22.14 0.19 3.85
C GLU A 360 -20.87 0.91 3.40
N MET A 361 -20.98 2.07 2.76
CA MET A 361 -19.86 2.91 2.32
C MET A 361 -19.02 3.44 3.50
N GLN A 362 -19.58 3.47 4.71
CA GLN A 362 -18.87 3.80 5.95
C GLN A 362 -18.18 2.58 6.61
N SER A 363 -18.43 1.37 6.12
CA SER A 363 -17.83 0.16 6.68
C SER A 363 -16.35 0.02 6.30
N GLU A 364 -15.53 -0.51 7.21
CA GLU A 364 -14.12 -0.82 6.93
C GLU A 364 -13.99 -1.72 5.68
N THR A 365 -14.88 -2.70 5.53
CA THR A 365 -14.91 -3.60 4.36
C THR A 365 -15.01 -2.83 3.06
N TYR A 366 -15.91 -1.84 2.99
CA TYR A 366 -16.10 -1.02 1.79
C TYR A 366 -14.92 -0.07 1.58
N LEU A 367 -14.40 0.56 2.64
CA LEU A 367 -13.27 1.48 2.55
C LEU A 367 -11.98 0.77 2.08
N HIS A 368 -11.82 -0.51 2.42
CA HIS A 368 -10.68 -1.33 2.00
C HIS A 368 -10.84 -2.01 0.64
N GLN A 369 -12.03 -1.98 0.02
CA GLN A 369 -12.22 -2.67 -1.26
C GLN A 369 -11.55 -1.89 -2.42
N PRO A 370 -11.07 -2.58 -3.47
CA PRO A 370 -10.69 -1.94 -4.72
C PRO A 370 -11.85 -1.18 -5.35
N LYS A 371 -11.55 -0.08 -6.06
CA LYS A 371 -12.50 0.50 -7.02
C LYS A 371 -12.91 -0.60 -8.01
N ARG A 372 -14.21 -0.73 -8.25
CA ARG A 372 -14.76 -1.71 -9.17
C ARG A 372 -14.52 -1.17 -10.58
N GLN A 373 -13.88 -1.95 -11.43
CA GLN A 373 -13.74 -1.57 -12.84
C GLN A 373 -15.11 -1.75 -13.50
N ALA A 374 -15.61 -0.68 -14.12
CA ALA A 374 -16.84 -0.68 -14.90
C ALA A 374 -16.70 -1.57 -16.15
#